data_AF-A0A0C3EIP2-F1
#
_entry.id   AF-A0A0C3EIP2-F1
#
_cell.length_a   1.000
_cell.length_b   1.000
_cell.length_c   1.000
_cell.angle_alpha   90.00
_cell.angle_beta   90.00
_cell.angle_gamma   90.00
#
_symmetry.space_group_name_H-M   'P 1'
#
loop_
_entity.id
_entity.type
_entity.pdbx_description
1 polymer ?
#
loop_
_entity_poly.entity_id
_entity_poly.type
_entity_poly.pdbx_seq_one_letter_code
_entity_poly.pdbx_strand_id
1 'polypeptide(L)'
;DIIAQMPQNIQQALSKFDLDSRTTTYARDGHRGSPKPIKTFVYHHFHDFVGNLLSRPDLEEAMDKACDDLKVDLDNPPPEFVKDVWQAEFLRGFEGPMPGALFIDRHDEGRYGFTFNVNFFAVEGMRIRGTTTSCGLVSMACLNLPYEIRYQPENMYVAGI
;
A
#
# COMPACT_ATOMS: atom_id res chain seq x y z
N ASP A 1 34.93 -12.06 -12.18
CA ASP A 1 33.77 -12.90 -12.51
C ASP A 1 32.51 -12.24 -11.96
N ILE A 2 31.53 -11.92 -12.80
CA ILE A 2 30.34 -11.13 -12.42
C ILE A 2 29.44 -11.93 -11.46
N ILE A 3 29.46 -13.26 -11.57
CA ILE A 3 28.67 -14.16 -10.72
C ILE A 3 29.13 -14.11 -9.26
N ALA A 4 30.44 -13.96 -9.01
CA ALA A 4 30.99 -13.84 -7.66
C ALA A 4 30.58 -12.54 -6.95
N GLN A 5 30.09 -11.54 -7.69
CA GLN A 5 29.63 -10.26 -7.14
C GLN A 5 28.12 -10.25 -6.85
N MET A 6 27.38 -11.32 -7.18
CA MET A 6 25.95 -11.39 -6.91
C MET A 6 25.68 -11.62 -5.42
N PRO A 7 24.78 -10.84 -4.80
CA PRO A 7 24.43 -11.03 -3.39
C PRO A 7 23.80 -12.42 -3.19
N GLN A 8 24.31 -13.14 -2.19
CA GLN A 8 23.94 -14.54 -1.89
C GLN A 8 22.70 -14.63 -1.00
N ASN A 9 22.27 -13.52 -0.43
CA ASN A 9 21.06 -13.43 0.37
C ASN A 9 20.49 -12.02 0.30
N ILE A 10 19.27 -11.89 0.83
CA ILE A 10 18.51 -10.66 0.75
C ILE A 10 19.19 -9.52 1.51
N GLN A 11 19.83 -9.78 2.66
CA GLN A 11 20.54 -8.77 3.45
C GLN A 11 21.73 -8.18 2.66
N GLN A 12 22.47 -9.02 1.94
CA GLN A 12 23.55 -8.57 1.05
C GLN A 12 23.02 -7.78 -0.14
N ALA A 13 21.85 -8.14 -0.68
CA ALA A 13 21.23 -7.38 -1.77
C ALA A 13 20.81 -5.99 -1.29
N LEU A 14 20.12 -5.92 -0.16
CA LEU A 14 19.69 -4.65 0.45
C LEU A 14 20.87 -3.73 0.74
N SER A 15 21.91 -4.25 1.38
CA SER A 15 23.13 -3.48 1.68
C SER A 15 23.88 -3.05 0.41
N LYS A 16 23.97 -3.91 -0.62
CA LYS A 16 24.69 -3.60 -1.86
C LYS A 16 24.01 -2.48 -2.67
N PHE A 17 22.69 -2.42 -2.63
CA PHE A 17 21.90 -1.43 -3.38
C PHE A 17 21.43 -0.25 -2.53
N ASP A 18 21.91 -0.15 -1.28
CA ASP A 18 21.53 0.90 -0.31
C ASP A 18 20.00 1.03 -0.15
N LEU A 19 19.32 -0.12 -0.12
CA LEU A 19 17.87 -0.18 0.00
C LEU A 19 17.47 -0.23 1.46
N ASP A 20 16.87 0.85 1.96
CA ASP A 20 16.28 0.89 3.29
C ASP A 20 14.96 0.11 3.29
N SER A 21 15.05 -1.16 3.66
CA SER A 21 13.92 -2.08 3.63
C SER A 21 14.06 -3.14 4.70
N ARG A 22 12.91 -3.63 5.16
CA ARG A 22 12.84 -4.64 6.20
C ARG A 22 12.55 -6.00 5.57
N THR A 23 13.01 -7.03 6.27
CA THR A 23 12.73 -8.41 5.90
C THR A 23 11.98 -9.08 7.02
N THR A 24 10.94 -9.83 6.67
CA THR A 24 10.20 -10.63 7.63
C THR A 24 10.03 -12.06 7.14
N THR A 25 10.07 -12.99 8.08
CA THR A 25 9.90 -14.41 7.83
C THR A 25 8.45 -14.80 8.09
N TYR A 26 7.75 -15.23 7.06
CA TYR A 26 6.33 -15.64 7.16
C TYR A 26 6.13 -17.16 7.19
N ALA A 27 7.18 -17.94 6.94
CA ALA A 27 7.17 -19.40 7.07
C ALA A 27 8.44 -19.87 7.79
N ARG A 28 8.27 -20.67 8.85
CA ARG A 28 9.36 -21.27 9.64
C ARG A 28 9.23 -22.79 9.59
N ASP A 29 10.34 -23.48 9.43
CA ASP A 29 10.36 -24.94 9.56
C ASP A 29 10.26 -25.33 11.05
N GLY A 30 9.29 -26.19 11.37
CA GLY A 30 9.02 -26.69 12.72
C GLY A 30 9.72 -28.01 13.04
N HIS A 31 10.51 -28.58 12.13
CA HIS A 31 11.17 -29.87 12.36
C HIS A 31 12.63 -29.74 12.82
N ARG A 32 12.85 -30.06 14.10
CA ARG A 32 14.14 -30.30 14.81
C ARG A 32 15.23 -29.24 14.63
N GLY A 33 15.37 -28.37 15.63
CA GLY A 33 16.45 -27.37 15.73
C GLY A 33 15.95 -25.95 15.48
N SER A 34 16.75 -24.95 15.85
CA SER A 34 16.42 -23.52 15.80
C SER A 34 15.64 -23.16 14.53
N PRO A 35 14.45 -22.52 14.64
CA PRO A 35 13.57 -22.29 13.50
C PRO A 35 14.31 -21.55 12.38
N LYS A 36 14.43 -22.21 11.22
CA LYS A 36 15.03 -21.60 10.04
C LYS A 36 13.95 -20.92 9.20
N PRO A 37 14.17 -19.68 8.75
CA PRO A 37 13.25 -19.01 7.84
C PRO A 37 13.21 -19.76 6.50
N ILE A 38 12.01 -20.17 6.07
CA ILE A 38 11.81 -20.88 4.79
C ILE A 38 11.63 -19.86 3.66
N LYS A 39 10.86 -18.79 3.92
CA LYS A 39 10.60 -17.73 2.96
C LYS A 39 10.66 -16.36 3.64
N THR A 40 11.39 -15.46 3.00
CA THR A 40 11.60 -14.07 3.44
C THR A 40 11.16 -13.19 2.29
N PHE A 41 10.40 -12.13 2.57
CA PHE A 41 10.13 -11.09 1.59
C PHE A 41 10.62 -9.74 2.13
N VAL A 42 10.90 -8.83 1.20
CA VAL A 42 11.33 -7.46 1.46
C VAL A 42 10.12 -6.56 1.39
N TYR A 43 10.04 -5.62 2.32
CA TYR A 43 9.01 -4.60 2.32
C TYR A 43 9.55 -3.27 2.83
N HIS A 44 8.94 -2.18 2.36
CA HIS A 44 9.13 -0.85 2.94
C HIS A 44 8.18 -0.68 4.13
N HIS A 45 8.54 0.11 5.14
CA HIS A 45 7.63 0.30 6.27
C HIS A 45 6.44 1.18 5.84
N PHE A 46 5.23 0.78 6.22
CA PHE A 46 4.03 1.58 5.90
C PHE A 46 4.12 3.00 6.51
N HIS A 47 4.65 3.14 7.74
CA HIS A 47 4.88 4.46 8.33
C HIS A 47 5.85 5.34 7.54
N ASP A 48 6.86 4.76 6.87
CA ASP A 48 7.80 5.56 6.06
C ASP A 48 7.09 6.09 4.81
N PHE A 49 6.22 5.26 4.21
CA PHE A 49 5.37 5.67 3.10
C PHE A 49 4.38 6.78 3.50
N VAL A 50 3.62 6.59 4.57
CA VAL A 50 2.68 7.61 5.05
C VAL A 50 3.42 8.87 5.50
N GLY A 51 4.56 8.72 6.19
CA GLY A 51 5.42 9.84 6.58
C GLY A 51 5.93 10.62 5.37
N ASN A 52 6.30 9.94 4.28
CA ASN A 52 6.68 10.59 3.03
C ASN A 52 5.53 11.41 2.42
N LEU A 53 4.31 10.85 2.40
CA LEU A 53 3.12 11.58 1.92
C LEU A 53 2.86 12.83 2.77
N LEU A 54 2.88 12.70 4.10
CA LEU A 54 2.64 13.80 5.04
C LEU A 54 3.77 14.83 5.06
N SER A 55 5.00 14.45 4.71
CA SER A 55 6.13 15.38 4.63
C SER A 55 6.09 16.31 3.41
N ARG A 56 5.17 16.06 2.47
CA ARG A 56 4.99 16.83 1.23
C ARG A 56 3.73 17.69 1.36
N PRO A 57 3.85 19.01 1.58
CA PRO A 57 2.70 19.86 1.86
C PRO A 57 1.65 19.88 0.74
N ASP A 58 2.08 19.78 -0.51
CA ASP A 58 1.21 19.71 -1.69
C ASP A 58 0.35 18.44 -1.68
N LEU A 59 0.92 17.32 -1.23
CA LEU A 59 0.18 16.07 -1.11
C LEU A 59 -0.72 16.06 0.12
N GLU A 60 -0.24 16.54 1.26
CA GLU A 60 -1.04 16.63 2.49
C GLU A 60 -2.28 17.51 2.27
N GLU A 61 -2.12 18.68 1.64
CA GLU A 61 -3.24 19.55 1.28
C GLU A 61 -4.23 18.84 0.34
N ALA A 62 -3.73 18.14 -0.69
CA ALA A 62 -4.57 17.39 -1.60
C ALA A 62 -5.33 16.24 -0.89
N MET A 63 -4.68 15.58 0.07
CA MET A 63 -5.29 14.49 0.82
C MET A 63 -6.39 14.98 1.76
N ASP A 64 -6.16 16.11 2.44
CA ASP A 64 -7.14 16.74 3.33
C ASP A 64 -8.34 17.28 2.55
N LYS A 65 -8.07 17.87 1.38
CA LYS A 65 -9.09 18.41 0.48
C LYS A 65 -10.15 17.38 0.10
N ALA A 66 -9.81 16.10 -0.02
CA ALA A 66 -10.78 15.05 -0.33
C ALA A 66 -11.89 14.92 0.73
N CYS A 67 -11.54 15.03 2.02
CA CYS A 67 -12.51 15.02 3.11
C CYS A 67 -13.28 16.34 3.18
N ASP A 68 -12.59 17.47 2.99
CA ASP A 68 -13.21 18.80 3.05
C ASP A 68 -14.24 18.99 1.92
N ASP A 69 -13.93 18.53 0.71
CA ASP A 69 -14.84 18.58 -0.44
C ASP A 69 -16.08 17.70 -0.21
N LEU A 70 -15.91 16.48 0.33
CA LEU A 70 -17.04 15.62 0.66
C LEU A 70 -17.90 16.24 1.78
N LYS A 71 -17.28 16.86 2.78
CA LYS A 71 -18.00 17.53 3.88
C LYS A 71 -18.87 18.69 3.39
N VAL A 72 -18.38 19.48 2.44
CA VAL A 72 -19.15 20.55 1.79
C VAL A 72 -20.28 19.97 0.93
N ASP A 73 -20.05 18.82 0.28
CA ASP A 73 -21.03 18.20 -0.61
C ASP A 73 -22.15 17.43 0.10
N LEU A 74 -22.05 17.19 1.42
CA LEU A 74 -23.03 16.38 2.17
C LEU A 74 -24.48 16.85 2.02
N ASP A 75 -24.70 18.16 1.92
CA ASP A 75 -26.03 18.77 1.78
C ASP A 75 -26.64 18.61 0.38
N ASN A 76 -25.84 18.22 -0.61
CA ASN A 76 -26.31 17.96 -1.97
C ASN A 76 -26.82 16.51 -2.13
N PRO A 77 -27.66 16.22 -3.13
CA PRO A 77 -27.93 14.82 -3.49
C PRO A 77 -26.64 14.15 -4.01
N PRO A 78 -26.45 12.84 -3.77
CA PRO A 78 -25.34 12.10 -4.36
C PRO A 78 -25.30 12.26 -5.89
N PRO A 79 -24.11 12.35 -6.49
CA PRO A 79 -23.99 12.50 -7.94
C PRO A 79 -24.53 11.26 -8.66
N GLU A 80 -25.19 11.48 -9.81
CA GLU A 80 -25.69 10.39 -10.67
C GLU A 80 -24.55 9.46 -11.17
N PHE A 81 -23.36 10.02 -11.37
CA PHE A 81 -22.17 9.29 -11.80
C PHE A 81 -20.99 9.57 -10.87
N VAL A 82 -20.49 8.51 -10.24
CA VAL A 82 -19.32 8.55 -9.35
C VAL A 82 -18.03 8.53 -10.18
N LYS A 83 -17.23 9.60 -10.08
CA LYS A 83 -15.93 9.72 -10.79
C LYS A 83 -14.75 9.41 -9.88
N ASP A 84 -14.90 9.58 -8.58
CA ASP A 84 -13.90 9.26 -7.58
C ASP A 84 -14.55 8.61 -6.35
N VAL A 85 -13.78 7.84 -5.59
CA VAL A 85 -14.26 7.12 -4.40
C VAL A 85 -14.89 8.09 -3.38
N TRP A 86 -14.39 9.31 -3.24
CA TRP A 86 -14.94 10.32 -2.33
C TRP A 86 -16.32 10.84 -2.71
N GLN A 87 -16.84 10.49 -3.89
CA GLN A 87 -18.22 10.76 -4.28
C GLN A 87 -19.16 9.59 -3.99
N ALA A 88 -18.64 8.46 -3.51
CA ALA A 88 -19.44 7.27 -3.25
C ALA A 88 -20.41 7.49 -2.08
N GLU A 89 -21.64 6.99 -2.23
CA GLU A 89 -22.68 7.05 -1.21
C GLU A 89 -22.20 6.48 0.14
N PHE A 90 -21.41 5.40 0.09
CA PHE A 90 -20.83 4.78 1.29
C PHE A 90 -20.08 5.79 2.18
N LEU A 91 -19.25 6.67 1.60
CA LEU A 91 -18.44 7.61 2.40
C LEU A 91 -19.25 8.76 3.00
N ARG A 92 -20.41 9.10 2.42
CA ARG A 92 -21.31 10.13 2.96
C ARG A 92 -21.89 9.74 4.32
N GLY A 93 -22.08 8.44 4.55
CA GLY A 93 -22.61 7.88 5.79
C GLY A 93 -21.61 7.04 6.57
N PHE A 94 -20.33 7.04 6.19
CA PHE A 94 -19.34 6.20 6.86
C PHE A 94 -19.04 6.75 8.25
N GLU A 95 -19.35 5.96 9.28
CA GLU A 95 -19.15 6.36 10.68
C GLU A 95 -17.66 6.45 11.03
N GLY A 96 -17.31 7.53 11.73
CA GLY A 96 -15.99 7.73 12.29
C GLY A 96 -15.80 7.01 13.62
N PRO A 97 -14.60 7.12 14.22
CA PRO A 97 -14.30 6.49 15.51
C PRO A 97 -15.08 7.09 16.68
N MET A 98 -15.62 8.31 16.52
CA MET A 98 -16.47 8.94 17.52
C MET A 98 -17.94 8.65 17.25
N PRO A 99 -18.73 8.21 18.25
CA PRO A 99 -20.15 7.94 18.07
C PRO A 99 -20.90 9.13 17.50
N GLY A 100 -21.61 8.92 16.40
CA GLY A 100 -22.42 9.94 15.73
C GLY A 100 -21.63 10.94 14.87
N ALA A 101 -20.31 10.82 14.77
CA ALA A 101 -19.49 11.60 13.84
C ALA A 101 -19.22 10.79 12.57
N LEU A 102 -19.18 11.47 11.43
CA LEU A 102 -18.76 10.85 10.17
C LEU A 102 -17.23 10.70 10.14
N PHE A 103 -16.74 9.73 9.36
CA PHE A 103 -15.30 9.50 9.17
C PHE A 103 -14.58 10.74 8.64
N ILE A 104 -15.24 11.52 7.77
CA ILE A 104 -14.73 12.79 7.24
C ILE A 104 -14.68 13.92 8.25
N ASP A 105 -15.29 13.76 9.44
CA ASP A 105 -15.13 14.72 10.51
C ASP A 105 -13.78 14.54 11.19
N ARG A 106 -12.79 15.17 10.56
CA ARG A 106 -11.37 14.92 10.82
C ARG A 106 -10.83 15.69 12.02
N HIS A 107 -11.45 16.79 12.43
CA HIS A 107 -10.91 17.75 13.41
C HIS A 107 -9.44 18.07 13.09
N ASP A 108 -8.52 17.80 14.02
CA ASP A 108 -7.08 18.02 13.87
C ASP A 108 -6.32 16.76 13.40
N GLU A 109 -7.02 15.71 12.95
CA GLU A 109 -6.44 14.45 12.46
C GLU A 109 -6.52 14.32 10.94
N GLY A 110 -5.61 13.53 10.36
CA GLY A 110 -5.73 13.06 8.98
C GLY A 110 -6.67 11.85 8.86
N ARG A 111 -7.52 11.84 7.83
CA ARG A 111 -8.48 10.75 7.55
C ARG A 111 -8.23 10.17 6.16
N TYR A 112 -7.41 9.12 6.10
CA TYR A 112 -6.90 8.58 4.83
C TYR A 112 -7.46 7.21 4.49
N GLY A 113 -8.06 7.10 3.30
CA GLY A 113 -8.45 5.84 2.69
C GLY A 113 -7.33 5.27 1.83
N PHE A 114 -7.19 3.95 1.78
CA PHE A 114 -6.23 3.28 0.91
C PHE A 114 -6.88 2.15 0.12
N THR A 115 -6.47 2.00 -1.14
CA THR A 115 -6.69 0.72 -1.85
C THR A 115 -5.75 -0.33 -1.28
N PHE A 116 -6.19 -1.58 -1.28
CA PHE A 116 -5.37 -2.72 -0.91
C PHE A 116 -5.46 -3.77 -2.02
N ASN A 117 -4.37 -3.91 -2.78
CA ASN A 117 -4.29 -4.79 -3.93
C ASN A 117 -3.40 -5.98 -3.60
N VAL A 118 -3.90 -7.19 -3.84
CA VAL A 118 -3.13 -8.43 -3.74
C VAL A 118 -3.32 -9.20 -5.04
N ASN A 119 -2.23 -9.43 -5.76
CA ASN A 119 -2.27 -10.12 -7.05
C ASN A 119 -1.18 -11.18 -7.16
N PHE A 120 -1.54 -12.39 -7.54
CA PHE A 120 -0.61 -13.50 -7.76
C PHE A 120 -0.57 -13.85 -9.23
N PHE A 121 0.63 -13.98 -9.78
CA PHE A 121 0.83 -14.35 -11.18
C PHE A 121 1.88 -15.46 -11.31
N ALA A 122 1.66 -16.34 -12.30
CA ALA A 122 2.60 -17.38 -12.64
C ALA A 122 3.79 -16.76 -13.39
N VAL A 123 4.95 -16.69 -12.73
CA VAL A 123 6.18 -16.08 -13.30
C VAL A 123 6.66 -16.84 -14.53
N GLU A 124 6.43 -18.15 -14.54
CA GLU A 124 6.92 -19.08 -15.57
C GLU A 124 5.84 -19.40 -16.64
N GLY A 125 4.66 -18.79 -16.53
CA GLY A 125 3.51 -19.04 -17.39
C GLY A 125 2.78 -20.37 -17.10
N MET A 126 1.68 -20.62 -17.82
CA MET A 126 0.89 -21.85 -17.67
C MET A 126 1.33 -22.91 -18.69
N ARG A 127 2.41 -23.65 -18.39
CA ARG A 127 2.87 -24.78 -19.22
C ARG A 127 2.51 -26.12 -18.58
N ILE A 128 2.01 -27.05 -19.40
CA ILE A 128 1.76 -28.43 -18.98
C ILE A 128 3.13 -29.07 -18.64
N ARG A 129 3.32 -29.46 -17.37
CA ARG A 129 4.56 -30.02 -16.80
C ARG A 129 5.75 -29.03 -16.72
N GLY A 130 5.49 -27.72 -16.74
CA GLY A 130 6.51 -26.71 -16.44
C GLY A 130 6.77 -26.55 -14.94
N THR A 131 7.87 -25.88 -14.58
CA THR A 131 8.09 -25.39 -13.22
C THR A 131 6.96 -24.44 -12.82
N THR A 132 6.53 -24.52 -11.56
CA THR A 132 5.39 -23.77 -11.02
C THR A 132 5.85 -22.79 -9.96
N THR A 133 6.43 -21.67 -10.39
CA THR A 133 6.75 -20.54 -9.52
C THR A 133 5.68 -19.46 -9.63
N SER A 134 5.08 -19.11 -8.50
CA SER A 134 4.14 -17.99 -8.35
C SER A 134 4.83 -16.85 -7.62
N CYS A 135 4.59 -15.61 -8.07
CA CYS A 135 4.99 -14.38 -7.40
C CYS A 135 3.73 -13.56 -7.08
N GLY A 136 3.75 -12.85 -5.95
CA GLY A 136 2.59 -12.13 -5.46
C GLY A 136 2.95 -10.69 -5.14
N LEU A 137 2.26 -9.72 -5.75
CA LEU A 137 2.37 -8.31 -5.44
C LEU A 137 1.33 -7.91 -4.39
N VAL A 138 1.78 -7.25 -3.33
CA VAL A 138 0.91 -6.53 -2.39
C VAL A 138 1.20 -5.03 -2.52
N SER A 139 0.20 -4.24 -2.89
CA SER A 139 0.36 -2.80 -3.08
C SER A 139 -0.84 -2.00 -2.57
N MET A 140 -0.60 -0.72 -2.26
CA MET A 140 -1.61 0.23 -1.81
C MET A 140 -1.43 1.57 -2.51
N ALA A 141 -2.54 2.28 -2.73
CA ALA A 141 -2.53 3.68 -3.15
C ALA A 141 -3.43 4.50 -2.21
N CYS A 142 -3.01 5.72 -1.88
CA CYS A 142 -3.83 6.62 -1.08
C CYS A 142 -5.01 7.13 -1.92
N LEU A 143 -6.23 6.83 -1.47
CA LEU A 143 -7.46 7.26 -2.11
C LEU A 143 -7.75 8.74 -1.89
N ASN A 144 -7.07 9.43 -0.98
CA ASN A 144 -7.26 10.87 -0.82
C ASN A 144 -6.55 11.69 -1.90
N LEU A 145 -5.49 11.13 -2.50
CA LEU A 145 -4.80 11.80 -3.59
C LEU A 145 -5.67 11.83 -4.86
N PRO A 146 -5.61 12.91 -5.67
CA PRO A 146 -6.28 12.97 -6.96
C PRO A 146 -5.97 11.78 -7.86
N TYR A 147 -6.94 11.40 -8.70
CA TYR A 147 -6.84 10.24 -9.58
C TYR A 147 -5.60 10.28 -10.47
N GLU A 148 -5.23 11.48 -10.93
CA GLU A 148 -4.13 11.75 -11.85
C GLU A 148 -2.76 11.42 -11.24
N ILE A 149 -2.62 11.50 -9.91
CA ILE A 149 -1.33 11.35 -9.22
C ILE A 149 -1.27 10.15 -8.28
N ARG A 150 -2.40 9.60 -7.81
CA ARG A 150 -2.40 8.54 -6.79
C ARG A 150 -1.72 7.24 -7.22
N TYR A 151 -1.68 6.96 -8.52
CA TYR A 151 -1.07 5.74 -9.10
C TYR A 151 0.30 6.01 -9.73
N GLN A 152 0.86 7.21 -9.56
CA GLN A 152 2.24 7.46 -9.92
C GLN A 152 3.17 6.63 -9.00
N PRO A 153 4.27 6.07 -9.52
CA PRO A 153 5.16 5.19 -8.75
C PRO A 153 5.60 5.76 -7.40
N GLU A 154 5.85 7.07 -7.32
CA GLU A 154 6.25 7.81 -6.12
C GLU A 154 5.17 7.92 -5.04
N ASN A 155 3.89 7.66 -5.39
CA ASN A 155 2.75 7.75 -4.48
C ASN A 155 2.11 6.38 -4.21
N MET A 156 2.69 5.31 -4.76
CA MET A 156 2.28 3.94 -4.51
C MET A 156 3.15 3.28 -3.44
N TYR A 157 2.50 2.53 -2.56
CA TYR A 157 3.17 1.68 -1.59
C TYR A 157 3.24 0.25 -2.09
N VAL A 158 4.43 -0.34 -2.09
CA VAL A 158 4.64 -1.77 -2.37
C VAL A 158 5.02 -2.45 -1.06
N ALA A 159 4.06 -3.22 -0.52
CA ALA A 159 4.21 -3.92 0.75
C ALA A 159 4.95 -5.26 0.60
N GLY A 160 5.06 -5.80 -0.61
CA GLY A 160 5.80 -7.05 -0.85
C GLY A 160 5.64 -7.59 -2.27
N ILE A 161 6.61 -8.42 -2.68
CA ILE A 161 6.70 -9.15 -3.96
C ILE A 161 7.11 -10.61 -3.67
#